data_AF-C8XCT1-F1
#
_entry.id   AF-C8XCT1-F1
#
_cell.length_a   1.000
_cell.length_b   1.000
_cell.length_c   1.000
_cell.angle_alpha   90.00
_cell.angle_beta   90.00
_cell.angle_gamma   90.00
#
_symmetry.space_group_name_H-M   'P 1'
#
loop_
_entity.id
_entity.type
_entity.pdbx_description
1 polymer ?
#
loop_
_entity_poly.entity_id
_entity_poly.type
_entity_poly.pdbx_seq_one_letter_code
_entity_poly.pdbx_strand_id
1 'polypeptide(L)'
;MTGDGHVLELAERAAEDVRELNHRTRDPRVFTAPAEMYRLVGELAVLAGGLPQLLGQLDRWLRAEHDHGRIRADTGTGPGRIVAAAGADLAGAGDAADELANALDAALAHLAHLGAADSGHAVSKRG
;
A
#
# COMPACT_ATOMS: atom_id res chain seq x y z
N MET A 1 21.63 -22.23 -0.89
CA MET A 1 20.87 -21.22 -1.65
C MET A 1 20.29 -20.27 -0.62
N THR A 2 21.01 -19.19 -0.34
CA THR A 2 20.65 -18.21 0.69
C THR A 2 19.38 -17.51 0.22
N GLY A 3 18.29 -17.57 1.01
CA GLY A 3 17.14 -16.71 0.74
C GLY A 3 17.63 -15.27 0.69
N ASP A 4 17.23 -14.54 -0.35
CA ASP A 4 17.72 -13.19 -0.57
C ASP A 4 17.20 -12.29 0.56
N GLY A 5 18.04 -12.06 1.58
CA GLY A 5 17.72 -11.22 2.74
C GLY A 5 17.26 -9.81 2.34
N HIS A 6 17.59 -9.42 1.10
CA HIS A 6 17.11 -8.22 0.45
C HIS A 6 15.58 -8.11 0.39
N VAL A 7 14.84 -9.22 0.25
CA VAL A 7 13.36 -9.17 0.21
C VAL A 7 12.77 -8.67 1.53
N LEU A 8 13.34 -9.11 2.67
CA LEU A 8 12.90 -8.66 3.99
C LEU A 8 13.31 -7.21 4.24
N GLU A 9 14.53 -6.83 3.84
CA GLU A 9 14.99 -5.43 3.94
C GLU A 9 14.10 -4.46 3.15
N LEU A 10 13.62 -4.85 1.97
CA LEU A 10 12.67 -4.06 1.18
C LEU A 10 11.32 -3.90 1.88
N ALA A 11 10.79 -4.98 2.46
CA ALA A 11 9.53 -4.94 3.20
C ALA A 11 9.65 -4.08 4.48
N GLU A 12 10.77 -4.20 5.21
CA GLU A 12 11.06 -3.38 6.39
C GLU A 12 11.15 -1.90 6.02
N ARG A 13 11.87 -1.57 4.94
CA ARG A 13 12.01 -0.19 4.47
C ARG A 13 10.66 0.40 4.03
N ALA A 14 9.84 -0.35 3.31
CA ALA A 14 8.50 0.10 2.94
C ALA A 14 7.61 0.39 4.17
N ALA A 15 7.66 -0.48 5.20
CA ALA A 15 6.92 -0.27 6.44
C ALA A 15 7.40 0.98 7.19
N GLU A 16 8.72 1.23 7.21
CA GLU A 16 9.29 2.41 7.85
C GLU A 16 8.97 3.70 7.08
N ASP A 17 9.02 3.68 5.75
CA ASP A 17 8.63 4.81 4.91
C ASP A 17 7.16 5.20 5.14
N VAL A 18 6.25 4.21 5.26
CA VAL A 18 4.83 4.47 5.61
C VAL A 18 4.70 5.07 7.02
N ARG A 19 5.48 4.62 7.99
CA ARG A 19 5.49 5.21 9.35
C ARG A 19 5.98 6.65 9.34
N GLU A 20 7.04 6.93 8.59
CA GLU A 20 7.60 8.28 8.46
C GLU A 20 6.61 9.21 7.73
N LEU A 21 5.95 8.73 6.67
CA LEU A 21 4.87 9.46 6.02
C LEU A 21 3.75 9.78 7.02
N ASN A 22 3.26 8.79 7.76
CA ASN A 22 2.25 8.98 8.80
C ASN A 22 2.70 9.94 9.91
N HIS A 23 3.98 9.98 10.24
CA HIS A 23 4.52 10.89 11.24
C HIS A 23 4.52 12.33 10.71
N ARG A 24 5.05 12.54 9.50
CA ARG A 24 5.13 13.87 8.87
C ARG A 24 3.76 14.46 8.55
N THR A 25 2.80 13.65 8.11
CA THR A 25 1.45 14.14 7.76
C THR A 25 0.59 14.53 8.97
N ARG A 26 1.08 14.34 10.20
CA ARG A 26 0.46 14.92 11.40
C ARG A 26 0.60 16.44 11.46
N ASP A 27 1.63 17.03 10.83
CA ASP A 27 1.70 18.49 10.72
C ASP A 27 0.77 18.96 9.59
N PRO A 28 -0.26 19.77 9.87
CA PRO A 28 -1.18 20.27 8.86
C PRO A 28 -0.52 21.19 7.82
N ARG A 29 0.73 21.61 8.04
CA ARG A 29 1.52 22.45 7.12
C ARG A 29 2.47 21.64 6.24
N VAL A 30 2.44 20.31 6.31
CA VAL A 30 3.30 19.43 5.50
C VAL A 30 3.09 19.65 4.00
N PHE A 31 1.88 20.05 3.60
CA PHE A 31 1.55 20.40 2.23
C PHE A 31 1.39 21.91 2.09
N THR A 32 2.06 22.46 1.09
CA THR A 32 1.97 23.88 0.71
C THR A 32 0.95 24.12 -0.40
N ALA A 33 0.58 23.07 -1.14
CA ALA A 33 -0.42 23.13 -2.20
C ALA A 33 -1.19 21.81 -2.36
N PRO A 34 -2.45 21.84 -2.85
CA PRO A 34 -3.22 20.63 -3.14
C PRO A 34 -2.53 19.65 -4.10
N ALA A 35 -1.68 20.16 -5.01
CA ALA A 35 -0.90 19.34 -5.93
C ALA A 35 0.08 18.38 -5.23
N GLU A 36 0.59 18.72 -4.05
CA GLU A 36 1.47 17.83 -3.27
C GLU A 36 0.68 16.69 -2.64
N MET A 37 -0.53 16.98 -2.15
CA MET A 37 -1.46 15.95 -1.65
C MET A 37 -1.91 15.02 -2.79
N TYR A 38 -2.21 15.55 -3.98
CA TYR A 38 -2.50 14.75 -5.17
C TYR A 38 -1.35 13.78 -5.47
N ARG A 39 -0.10 14.24 -5.45
CA ARG A 39 1.06 13.38 -5.69
C ARG A 39 1.21 12.28 -4.64
N LEU A 40 1.07 12.62 -3.35
CA LEU A 40 1.16 11.61 -2.29
C LEU A 40 0.08 10.53 -2.45
N VAL A 41 -1.17 10.92 -2.69
CA VAL A 41 -2.27 9.96 -2.90
C VAL A 41 -2.01 9.10 -4.15
N GLY A 42 -1.39 9.65 -5.19
CA GLY A 42 -0.98 8.92 -6.39
C GLY A 42 0.03 7.81 -6.09
N GLU A 43 1.07 8.12 -5.32
CA GLU A 43 2.06 7.11 -4.92
C GLU A 43 1.45 6.03 -4.02
N LEU A 44 0.51 6.40 -3.15
CA LEU A 44 -0.24 5.42 -2.34
C LEU A 44 -1.10 4.49 -3.20
N ALA A 45 -1.73 5.01 -4.27
CA ALA A 45 -2.50 4.21 -5.21
C ALA A 45 -1.61 3.20 -5.94
N VAL A 46 -0.43 3.64 -6.39
CA VAL A 46 0.57 2.77 -7.02
C VAL A 46 1.05 1.68 -6.07
N LEU A 47 1.34 2.04 -4.80
CA LEU A 47 1.75 1.07 -3.79
C LEU A 47 0.64 0.02 -3.55
N ALA A 48 -0.60 0.49 -3.34
CA ALA A 48 -1.75 -0.40 -3.12
C ALA A 48 -1.97 -1.33 -4.32
N GLY A 49 -1.95 -0.81 -5.55
CA GLY A 49 -2.13 -1.60 -6.78
C GLY A 49 -1.02 -2.61 -7.07
N GLY A 50 0.15 -2.48 -6.43
CA GLY A 50 1.24 -3.46 -6.52
C GLY A 50 1.10 -4.66 -5.57
N LEU A 51 0.34 -4.51 -4.48
CA LEU A 51 0.18 -5.55 -3.46
C LEU A 51 -0.50 -6.84 -3.95
N PRO A 52 -1.56 -6.82 -4.78
CA PRO A 52 -2.20 -8.04 -5.28
C PRO A 52 -1.21 -8.96 -6.01
N GLN A 53 -0.34 -8.38 -6.84
CA GLN A 53 0.70 -9.13 -7.54
C GLN A 53 1.69 -9.77 -6.55
N LEU A 54 2.18 -9.01 -5.57
CA LEU A 54 3.11 -9.50 -4.55
C LEU A 54 2.48 -10.64 -3.73
N LEU A 55 1.25 -10.45 -3.24
CA LEU A 55 0.53 -11.45 -2.45
C LEU A 55 0.28 -12.73 -3.27
N GLY A 56 -0.08 -12.60 -4.54
CA GLY A 56 -0.21 -13.74 -5.45
C GLY A 56 1.12 -14.46 -5.72
N GLN A 57 2.26 -13.76 -5.72
CA GLN A 57 3.58 -14.40 -5.78
C GLN A 57 3.88 -15.21 -4.51
N LEU A 58 3.53 -14.68 -3.34
CA LEU A 58 3.72 -15.37 -2.05
C LEU A 58 2.85 -16.63 -1.94
N ASP A 59 1.57 -16.57 -2.34
CA ASP A 59 0.68 -17.75 -2.35
C ASP A 59 1.21 -18.84 -3.30
N ARG A 60 1.64 -18.46 -4.51
CA ARG A 60 2.23 -19.42 -5.46
C ARG A 60 3.48 -20.09 -4.91
N TRP A 61 4.36 -19.33 -4.27
CA TRP A 61 5.55 -19.89 -3.63
C TRP A 61 5.17 -20.86 -2.52
N LEU A 62 4.24 -20.47 -1.63
CA LEU A 62 3.79 -21.29 -0.51
C LEU A 62 3.21 -22.64 -0.98
N ARG A 63 2.38 -22.62 -2.03
CA ARG A 63 1.81 -23.84 -2.63
C ARG A 63 2.90 -24.73 -3.22
N ALA A 64 3.87 -24.17 -3.95
CA ALA A 64 4.97 -24.93 -4.53
C ALA A 64 5.89 -25.57 -3.45
N GLU A 65 6.08 -24.90 -2.31
CA GLU A 65 6.79 -25.48 -1.17
C GLU A 65 5.99 -26.64 -0.53
N HIS A 66 4.67 -26.53 -0.46
CA HIS A 66 3.80 -27.61 0.02
C HIS A 66 3.82 -28.83 -0.91
N ASP A 67 3.63 -28.62 -2.21
CA ASP A 67 3.57 -29.69 -3.22
C ASP A 67 4.88 -30.48 -3.30
N HIS A 68 6.00 -29.82 -3.04
CA HIS A 68 7.32 -30.46 -2.96
C HIS A 68 7.61 -31.10 -1.59
N GLY A 69 6.65 -31.12 -0.65
CA GLY A 69 6.81 -31.71 0.67
C GLY A 69 7.79 -30.99 1.58
N ARG A 70 8.10 -29.71 1.30
CA ARG A 70 9.07 -28.89 2.07
C ARG A 70 8.43 -28.16 3.26
N ILE A 71 7.10 -28.15 3.34
CA ILE A 71 6.36 -27.55 4.45
C ILE A 71 5.90 -28.63 5.44
N ARG A 72 6.23 -28.41 6.71
CA ARG A 72 5.71 -29.17 7.84
C ARG A 72 4.83 -28.26 8.70
N ALA A 73 3.77 -28.84 9.27
CA ALA A 73 3.02 -28.21 10.34
C ALA A 73 3.46 -28.79 11.68
N ASP A 74 3.70 -27.92 12.67
CA ASP A 74 4.00 -28.34 14.04
C ASP A 74 2.72 -28.48 14.89
N THR A 75 1.58 -28.07 14.33
CA THR A 75 0.26 -28.29 14.91
C THR A 75 -0.32 -29.65 14.53
N GLY A 76 -1.31 -30.13 15.29
CA GLY A 76 -2.10 -31.31 14.90
C GLY A 76 -2.92 -31.14 13.60
N THR A 77 -2.98 -29.93 13.04
CA THR A 77 -3.57 -29.63 11.73
C THR A 77 -2.57 -29.95 10.61
N GLY A 78 -2.99 -30.73 9.60
CA GLY A 78 -2.12 -31.07 8.48
C GLY A 78 -1.68 -29.85 7.65
N PRO A 79 -0.43 -29.82 7.14
CA PRO A 79 0.16 -28.65 6.48
C PRO A 79 -0.66 -28.14 5.29
N GLY A 80 -1.33 -29.02 4.54
CA GLY A 80 -2.16 -28.61 3.41
C GLY A 80 -3.35 -27.73 3.80
N ARG A 81 -3.97 -27.96 4.98
CA ARG A 81 -5.05 -27.09 5.47
C ARG A 81 -4.54 -25.70 5.84
N ILE A 82 -3.34 -25.63 6.42
CA ILE A 82 -2.71 -24.35 6.80
C ILE A 82 -2.33 -23.57 5.54
N VAL A 83 -1.73 -24.23 4.56
CA VAL A 83 -1.37 -23.62 3.27
C VAL A 83 -2.60 -23.10 2.54
N ALA A 84 -3.68 -23.88 2.49
CA ALA A 84 -4.94 -23.44 1.87
C ALA A 84 -5.57 -22.23 2.59
N ALA A 85 -5.55 -22.21 3.93
CA ALA A 85 -6.04 -21.08 4.70
C ALA A 85 -5.20 -19.81 4.46
N ALA A 86 -3.87 -19.92 4.55
CA ALA A 86 -2.97 -18.80 4.28
C ALA A 86 -3.13 -18.27 2.85
N GLY A 87 -3.30 -19.15 1.85
CA GLY A 87 -3.57 -18.73 0.47
C GLY A 87 -4.90 -17.98 0.31
N ALA A 88 -5.95 -18.39 1.02
CA ALA A 88 -7.22 -17.68 1.03
C ALA A 88 -7.11 -16.29 1.69
N ASP A 89 -6.38 -16.18 2.80
CA ASP A 89 -6.14 -14.91 3.48
C ASP A 89 -5.29 -13.95 2.61
N LEU A 90 -4.26 -14.46 1.91
CA LEU A 90 -3.46 -13.68 0.97
C LEU A 90 -4.30 -13.19 -0.22
N ALA A 91 -5.21 -14.01 -0.74
CA ALA A 91 -6.12 -13.61 -1.81
C ALA A 91 -7.08 -12.50 -1.34
N GLY A 92 -7.69 -12.66 -0.16
CA GLY A 92 -8.56 -11.63 0.42
C GLY A 92 -7.82 -10.32 0.72
N ALA A 93 -6.55 -10.38 1.12
CA ALA A 93 -5.70 -9.20 1.26
C ALA A 93 -5.40 -8.53 -0.09
N GLY A 94 -5.28 -9.31 -1.18
CA GLY A 94 -5.16 -8.80 -2.54
C GLY A 94 -6.40 -8.04 -2.97
N ASP A 95 -7.58 -8.62 -2.78
CA ASP A 95 -8.86 -7.97 -3.10
C ASP A 95 -9.03 -6.65 -2.32
N ALA A 96 -8.69 -6.64 -1.03
CA ALA A 96 -8.74 -5.42 -0.21
C ALA A 96 -7.74 -4.34 -0.69
N ALA A 97 -6.58 -4.74 -1.21
CA ALA A 97 -5.61 -3.80 -1.77
C ALA A 97 -6.09 -3.21 -3.11
N ASP A 98 -6.76 -3.99 -3.95
CA ASP A 98 -7.42 -3.50 -5.17
C ASP A 98 -8.54 -2.50 -4.83
N GLU A 99 -9.36 -2.80 -3.82
CA GLU A 99 -10.38 -1.86 -3.34
C GLU A 99 -9.76 -0.55 -2.84
N LEU A 100 -8.66 -0.62 -2.10
CA LEU A 100 -7.92 0.55 -1.64
C LEU A 100 -7.37 1.37 -2.82
N ALA A 101 -6.74 0.72 -3.80
CA ALA A 101 -6.21 1.40 -4.99
C ALA A 101 -7.33 2.14 -5.74
N ASN A 102 -8.48 1.49 -5.96
CA ASN A 102 -9.64 2.10 -6.60
C ASN A 102 -10.19 3.30 -5.81
N ALA A 103 -10.23 3.21 -4.48
CA ALA A 103 -10.67 4.32 -3.63
C ALA A 103 -9.70 5.52 -3.69
N LEU A 104 -8.40 5.26 -3.77
CA LEU A 104 -7.38 6.29 -3.93
C LEU A 104 -7.45 6.95 -5.31
N ASP A 105 -7.66 6.18 -6.38
CA ASP A 105 -7.89 6.72 -7.72
C ASP A 105 -9.14 7.61 -7.79
N ALA A 106 -10.22 7.19 -7.12
CA ALA A 106 -11.41 8.03 -6.98
C ALA A 106 -11.12 9.33 -6.20
N ALA A 107 -10.27 9.28 -5.17
CA ALA A 107 -9.83 10.48 -4.47
C ALA A 107 -8.99 11.41 -5.39
N LEU A 108 -8.08 10.85 -6.20
CA LEU A 108 -7.30 11.61 -7.17
C LEU A 108 -8.19 12.35 -8.17
N ALA A 109 -9.25 11.71 -8.66
CA ALA A 109 -10.20 12.35 -9.56
C ALA A 109 -10.81 13.62 -8.95
N HIS A 110 -11.14 13.59 -7.65
CA HIS A 110 -11.62 14.78 -6.94
C HIS A 110 -10.50 15.81 -6.70
N LEU A 111 -9.32 15.36 -6.28
CA LEU A 111 -8.17 16.21 -6.00
C LEU A 111 -7.66 16.95 -7.24
N ALA A 112 -7.81 16.37 -8.43
CA ALA A 112 -7.44 16.99 -9.71
C ALA A 112 -8.20 18.31 -9.98
N HIS A 113 -9.33 18.53 -9.32
CA HIS A 113 -10.11 19.77 -9.41
C HIS A 113 -9.68 20.85 -8.42
N LEU A 114 -8.74 20.57 -7.52
CA LEU A 114 -8.28 21.51 -6.51
C LEU A 114 -7.08 22.33 -7.00
N GLY A 115 -7.23 23.65 -6.97
CA GLY A 115 -6.14 24.62 -7.12
C GLY A 115 -5.86 25.33 -5.80
N ALA A 116 -4.66 25.91 -5.66
CA ALA A 116 -4.41 26.83 -4.55
C ALA A 116 -5.30 28.07 -4.71
N ALA A 117 -5.94 28.50 -3.62
CA ALA A 117 -6.60 29.79 -3.62
C ALA A 117 -5.53 30.89 -3.63
N ASP A 118 -5.60 31.80 -4.61
CA ASP A 118 -4.74 32.99 -4.61
C ASP A 118 -4.94 33.75 -3.31
N SER A 119 -3.88 33.83 -2.51
CA SER A 119 -3.86 34.68 -1.33
C SER A 119 -3.62 36.13 -1.77
N GLY A 120 -4.61 36.76 -2.43
CA GLY A 120 -4.52 38.20 -2.71
C GLY A 120 -5.52 38.81 -3.69
N HIS A 121 -6.62 39.39 -3.18
CA HIS A 121 -7.01 40.77 -3.52
C HIS A 121 -8.07 41.33 -2.54
N ALA A 122 -7.63 41.86 -1.39
CA ALA A 122 -8.34 42.93 -0.70
C ALA A 122 -7.67 44.26 -1.03
N VAL A 123 -7.61 44.64 -2.31
CA VAL A 123 -7.45 46.04 -2.68
C VAL A 123 -8.83 46.68 -2.57
N SER A 124 -9.15 47.18 -1.38
CA SER A 124 -10.21 48.17 -1.25
C SER A 124 -9.64 49.51 -1.75
N LYS A 125 -9.94 49.82 -3.02
CA LYS A 125 -9.95 51.19 -3.52
C LYS A 125 -11.35 51.76 -3.26
N ARG A 126 -11.37 53.02 -2.78
CA ARG A 126 -12.48 54.00 -2.68
C ARG A 126 -13.13 54.06 -1.27
N GLY A 127 -13.26 55.22 -0.64
CA GLY A 127 -13.03 56.60 -1.09
C GLY A 127 -12.93 57.58 0.07
#